data_AF-A0A1G1EB95-F1
#
_entry.id   AF-A0A1G1EB95-F1
#
_cell.length_a   1.000
_cell.length_b   1.000
_cell.length_c   1.000
_cell.angle_alpha   90.00
_cell.angle_beta   90.00
_cell.angle_gamma   90.00
#
_symmetry.space_group_name_H-M   'P 1'
#
loop_
_entity.id
_entity.type
_entity.pdbx_description
1 polymer ?
#
loop_
_entity_poly.entity_id
_entity_poly.type
_entity_poly.pdbx_seq_one_letter_code
_entity_poly.pdbx_strand_id
1 'polypeptide(L)'
;MKNNPFWIHRGGALAVALTLLFILMGRNLKAQHGQTKSVDLKTKKTTAQHIPKLQKDSLTSSQICGKCHQSIYNTWKESMHAKSLEDPVFNGAYAEVYKNTAGAAKYNCLKCHAPAVLINNDYDLKQEITKEGVTCDFCHSVKDVNLTNKENPFEIKLGLTKWGPLKDARSPAHETQYAFLFNTSYFCAGCHEHKNEHGLAILSTFSEWTESPYAADGKQCHYCHIPQRKGTLAFEDPQLIKGKKQEALLCCVGVNTLDMLKEAVRVNIKDIVRKPEEMTMVVEIENHGAGHKIPTGMPNRKLALLVEVKTGNNQAFSSSRVYEKIVIDKDRNILSEESDILIKGSKIIKDNRIAPKEVRREEFLFPISLKEEVSTNANIFYLYEPCVIKKEEIRVQLAGDEKNLLAESSTK
;
A
#
# COMPACT_ATOMS: atom_id res chain seq x y z
N MET A 1 63.83 22.04 11.55
CA MET A 1 64.87 21.20 12.19
C MET A 1 64.17 20.21 13.11
N LYS A 2 64.69 18.97 13.21
CA LYS A 2 64.92 18.14 14.42
C LYS A 2 63.82 18.05 15.52
N ASN A 3 63.56 16.91 16.17
CA ASN A 3 63.96 15.50 15.97
C ASN A 3 63.12 14.55 16.88
N ASN A 4 63.17 13.25 16.60
CA ASN A 4 62.78 12.14 17.50
C ASN A 4 63.39 12.20 18.92
N PRO A 5 62.77 11.54 19.92
CA PRO A 5 63.21 10.20 20.40
C PRO A 5 62.06 9.14 20.37
N PHE A 6 62.27 7.85 20.04
CA PHE A 6 62.87 6.74 20.84
C PHE A 6 62.04 6.29 22.07
N TRP A 7 61.79 4.99 22.38
CA TRP A 7 61.87 3.66 21.67
C TRP A 7 61.45 2.54 22.68
N ILE A 8 61.36 1.24 22.26
CA ILE A 8 61.58 -0.01 23.08
C ILE A 8 60.46 -0.38 24.11
N HIS A 9 59.95 -1.61 24.30
CA HIS A 9 60.23 -3.03 23.92
C HIS A 9 58.97 -3.92 24.24
N ARG A 10 58.82 -5.25 24.00
CA ARG A 10 59.45 -6.33 23.17
C ARG A 10 58.48 -7.56 23.14
N GLY A 11 58.62 -8.45 22.15
CA GLY A 11 58.18 -9.87 22.22
C GLY A 11 56.82 -10.18 21.57
N GLY A 12 56.65 -11.27 20.80
CA GLY A 12 57.61 -12.29 20.35
C GLY A 12 57.00 -13.14 19.21
N ALA A 13 57.82 -13.87 18.45
CA ALA A 13 57.39 -14.59 17.24
C ALA A 13 57.95 -16.02 17.15
N LEU A 14 57.13 -16.94 16.60
CA LEU A 14 57.50 -18.19 15.92
C LEU A 14 56.56 -18.30 14.69
N ALA A 15 56.95 -18.47 13.42
CA ALA A 15 58.01 -19.24 12.73
C ALA A 15 57.48 -20.49 11.98
N VAL A 16 57.56 -20.40 10.62
CA VAL A 16 57.98 -21.44 9.63
C VAL A 16 57.01 -22.61 9.30
N ALA A 17 56.85 -23.14 8.07
CA ALA A 17 57.45 -22.91 6.72
C ALA A 17 56.35 -22.56 5.65
N LEU A 18 56.53 -22.13 4.39
CA LEU A 18 57.56 -22.16 3.31
C LEU A 18 57.36 -23.22 2.18
N THR A 19 56.56 -22.82 1.17
CA THR A 19 56.73 -22.92 -0.31
C THR A 19 57.45 -24.09 -1.04
N LEU A 20 56.83 -24.44 -2.20
CA LEU A 20 57.37 -24.58 -3.58
C LEU A 20 57.23 -25.93 -4.33
N LEU A 21 56.70 -25.78 -5.55
CA LEU A 21 56.49 -26.73 -6.66
C LEU A 21 57.76 -27.51 -7.08
N PHE A 22 57.58 -28.64 -7.78
CA PHE A 22 57.97 -28.75 -9.21
C PHE A 22 57.28 -29.92 -9.98
N ILE A 23 56.47 -29.53 -10.97
CA ILE A 23 56.12 -30.13 -12.29
C ILE A 23 56.59 -31.57 -12.63
N LEU A 24 55.69 -32.44 -13.16
CA LEU A 24 55.76 -32.95 -14.56
C LEU A 24 54.61 -33.89 -15.03
N MET A 25 54.34 -33.76 -16.32
CA MET A 25 53.41 -34.44 -17.25
C MET A 25 53.03 -35.93 -17.05
N GLY A 26 51.80 -36.28 -17.45
CA GLY A 26 51.41 -37.66 -17.76
C GLY A 26 50.02 -37.79 -18.40
N ARG A 27 49.94 -38.02 -19.73
CA ARG A 27 48.69 -38.37 -20.44
C ARG A 27 48.24 -39.80 -20.06
N ASN A 28 46.92 -40.06 -20.00
CA ASN A 28 46.29 -41.03 -20.91
C ASN A 28 44.76 -41.09 -20.80
N LEU A 29 44.10 -41.20 -21.96
CA LEU A 29 42.73 -41.67 -22.07
C LEU A 29 42.69 -43.20 -21.97
N LYS A 30 41.62 -43.76 -21.39
CA LYS A 30 40.92 -44.92 -21.98
C LYS A 30 39.52 -45.08 -21.37
N ALA A 31 38.55 -45.38 -22.23
CA ALA A 31 37.18 -45.68 -21.85
C ALA A 31 37.00 -47.17 -21.55
N GLN A 32 35.99 -47.52 -20.76
CA GLN A 32 35.35 -48.83 -20.81
C GLN A 32 33.83 -48.70 -20.83
N HIS A 33 33.20 -49.48 -21.71
CA HIS A 33 31.74 -49.62 -21.81
C HIS A 33 31.15 -50.32 -20.57
N GLY A 34 29.93 -49.95 -20.18
CA GLY A 34 29.27 -50.51 -18.99
C GLY A 34 27.75 -50.35 -18.98
N GLN A 35 27.06 -51.07 -19.87
CA GLN A 35 25.64 -51.46 -19.82
C GLN A 35 24.56 -50.38 -19.63
N THR A 36 23.73 -50.23 -20.67
CA THR A 36 22.37 -49.72 -20.59
C THR A 36 21.53 -50.51 -19.58
N LYS A 37 21.09 -49.86 -18.50
CA LYS A 37 19.90 -50.30 -17.75
C LYS A 37 18.72 -49.45 -18.20
N SER A 38 17.75 -50.10 -18.84
CA SER A 38 16.43 -49.52 -19.11
C SER A 38 15.76 -49.17 -17.77
N VAL A 39 15.67 -47.87 -17.47
CA VAL A 39 14.87 -47.41 -16.33
C VAL A 39 13.40 -47.56 -16.73
N ASP A 40 12.81 -48.63 -16.20
CA ASP A 40 11.42 -49.03 -16.34
C ASP A 40 10.49 -47.83 -16.07
N LEU A 41 9.81 -47.33 -17.11
CA LEU A 41 8.86 -46.21 -17.07
C LEU A 41 7.53 -46.65 -16.42
N LYS A 42 7.62 -47.24 -15.22
CA LYS A 42 6.50 -47.47 -14.33
C LYS A 42 5.98 -46.13 -13.85
N THR A 43 5.00 -45.63 -14.59
CA THR A 43 3.95 -44.69 -14.19
C THR A 43 4.01 -44.32 -12.71
N LYS A 44 4.72 -43.22 -12.39
CA LYS A 44 4.41 -42.48 -11.18
C LYS A 44 2.96 -42.03 -11.33
N LYS A 45 2.03 -42.76 -10.70
CA LYS A 45 0.71 -42.22 -10.39
C LYS A 45 0.99 -40.91 -9.66
N THR A 46 0.64 -39.80 -10.29
CA THR A 46 0.57 -38.51 -9.62
C THR A 46 -0.30 -38.71 -8.40
N THR A 47 0.27 -38.50 -7.21
CA THR A 47 -0.52 -38.44 -5.98
C THR A 47 -1.55 -37.35 -6.20
N ALA A 48 -2.83 -37.74 -6.25
CA ALA A 48 -3.91 -36.78 -6.43
C ALA A 48 -3.75 -35.67 -5.39
N GLN A 49 -3.57 -34.43 -5.84
CA GLN A 49 -3.50 -33.30 -4.93
C GLN A 49 -4.80 -33.28 -4.12
N HIS A 50 -4.68 -33.50 -2.81
CA HIS A 50 -5.84 -33.58 -1.94
C HIS A 50 -6.57 -32.24 -1.95
N ILE A 51 -7.72 -32.22 -2.61
CA ILE A 51 -8.57 -31.03 -2.75
C ILE A 51 -8.87 -30.52 -1.34
N PRO A 52 -8.46 -29.29 -0.99
CA PRO A 52 -8.67 -28.77 0.36
C PRO A 52 -10.16 -28.67 0.68
N LYS A 53 -10.57 -29.18 1.84
CA LYS A 53 -11.94 -29.05 2.32
C LYS A 53 -12.26 -27.59 2.65
N LEU A 54 -13.20 -26.99 1.93
CA LEU A 54 -13.77 -25.68 2.25
C LEU A 54 -14.81 -25.79 3.37
N GLN A 55 -15.05 -24.67 4.06
CA GLN A 55 -16.14 -24.56 5.03
C GLN A 55 -17.47 -24.33 4.31
N LYS A 56 -18.56 -24.84 4.91
CA LYS A 56 -19.93 -24.66 4.40
C LYS A 56 -20.64 -23.51 5.12
N ASP A 57 -20.59 -23.52 6.44
CA ASP A 57 -21.40 -22.66 7.30
C ASP A 57 -20.56 -21.54 7.96
N SER A 58 -19.31 -21.36 7.50
CA SER A 58 -18.36 -20.34 7.94
C SER A 58 -17.39 -19.97 6.82
N LEU A 59 -16.57 -18.93 7.04
CA LEU A 59 -15.52 -18.54 6.10
C LEU A 59 -14.34 -19.53 6.10
N THR A 60 -13.78 -19.73 4.91
CA THR A 60 -12.53 -20.48 4.71
C THR A 60 -11.33 -19.53 4.68
N SER A 61 -10.24 -19.91 5.36
CA SER A 61 -8.96 -19.19 5.31
C SER A 61 -8.46 -19.01 3.88
N SER A 62 -7.96 -17.81 3.58
CA SER A 62 -7.35 -17.45 2.30
C SER A 62 -6.13 -18.32 1.98
N GLN A 63 -5.45 -18.85 3.01
CA GLN A 63 -4.35 -19.82 2.86
C GLN A 63 -4.80 -21.11 2.19
N ILE A 64 -6.06 -21.51 2.37
CA ILE A 64 -6.65 -22.68 1.70
C ILE A 64 -6.83 -22.40 0.21
N CYS A 65 -7.33 -21.21 -0.15
CA CYS A 65 -7.42 -20.75 -1.54
C CYS A 65 -6.04 -20.71 -2.20
N GLY A 66 -5.01 -20.23 -1.48
CA GLY A 66 -3.63 -20.13 -1.95
C GLY A 66 -2.98 -21.45 -2.38
N LYS A 67 -3.46 -22.61 -1.88
CA LYS A 67 -2.97 -23.94 -2.30
C LYS A 67 -3.21 -24.24 -3.79
N CYS A 68 -4.24 -23.62 -4.37
CA CYS A 68 -4.55 -23.72 -5.80
C CYS A 68 -4.31 -22.38 -6.50
N HIS A 69 -4.82 -21.27 -5.95
CA HIS A 69 -4.78 -19.93 -6.53
C HIS A 69 -3.52 -19.13 -6.14
N GLN A 70 -2.35 -19.78 -6.19
CA GLN A 70 -1.10 -19.26 -5.61
C GLN A 70 -0.71 -17.85 -6.10
N SER A 71 -0.87 -17.56 -7.41
CA SER A 71 -0.53 -16.23 -7.95
C SER A 71 -1.43 -15.13 -7.39
N ILE A 72 -2.74 -15.40 -7.27
CA ILE A 72 -3.73 -14.45 -6.76
C ILE A 72 -3.52 -14.25 -5.26
N TYR A 73 -3.34 -15.34 -4.52
CA TYR A 73 -3.05 -15.33 -3.09
C TYR A 73 -1.78 -14.57 -2.75
N ASN A 74 -0.69 -14.77 -3.51
CA ASN A 74 0.56 -14.05 -3.29
C ASN A 74 0.40 -12.53 -3.46
N THR A 75 -0.35 -12.07 -4.47
CA THR A 75 -0.63 -10.63 -4.60
C THR A 75 -1.58 -10.12 -3.53
N TRP A 76 -2.66 -10.85 -3.22
CA TRP A 76 -3.59 -10.49 -2.15
C TRP A 76 -2.86 -10.33 -0.81
N LYS A 77 -2.00 -11.27 -0.45
CA LYS A 77 -1.21 -11.26 0.79
C LYS A 77 -0.33 -10.01 0.92
N GLU A 78 0.19 -9.50 -0.20
CA GLU A 78 1.00 -8.28 -0.19
C GLU A 78 0.19 -6.98 -0.21
N SER A 79 -1.10 -7.04 -0.55
CA SER A 79 -2.02 -5.90 -0.63
C SER A 79 -2.48 -5.38 0.75
N MET A 80 -3.01 -4.15 0.77
CA MET A 80 -3.62 -3.57 1.97
C MET A 80 -4.96 -4.22 2.36
N HIS A 81 -5.53 -5.09 1.52
CA HIS A 81 -6.71 -5.87 1.88
C HIS A 81 -6.36 -7.03 2.82
N ALA A 82 -5.21 -7.68 2.64
CA ALA A 82 -4.71 -8.65 3.63
C ALA A 82 -4.12 -7.96 4.87
N LYS A 83 -3.42 -6.84 4.67
CA LYS A 83 -2.71 -6.09 5.72
C LYS A 83 -3.59 -5.06 6.44
N SER A 84 -4.91 -5.09 6.27
CA SER A 84 -5.85 -4.08 6.76
C SER A 84 -5.91 -3.96 8.29
N LEU A 85 -5.50 -5.01 9.01
CA LEU A 85 -5.30 -5.02 10.46
C LEU A 85 -3.82 -4.93 10.89
N GLU A 86 -2.87 -5.15 9.98
CA GLU A 86 -1.43 -5.12 10.28
C GLU A 86 -0.83 -3.71 10.12
N ASP A 87 -1.51 -2.83 9.38
CA ASP A 87 -1.09 -1.44 9.15
C ASP A 87 -0.90 -0.67 10.47
N PRO A 88 0.32 -0.18 10.78
CA PRO A 88 0.59 0.61 11.99
C PRO A 88 -0.23 1.90 12.07
N VAL A 89 -0.65 2.46 10.93
CA VAL A 89 -1.50 3.65 10.85
C VAL A 89 -2.91 3.33 11.33
N PHE A 90 -3.52 2.29 10.73
CA PHE A 90 -4.81 1.78 11.18
C PHE A 90 -4.77 1.43 12.67
N ASN A 91 -3.72 0.73 13.14
CA ASN A 91 -3.62 0.31 14.53
C ASN A 91 -3.53 1.49 15.51
N GLY A 92 -2.87 2.60 15.13
CA GLY A 92 -2.83 3.81 15.94
C GLY A 92 -4.19 4.48 16.04
N ALA A 93 -4.80 4.80 14.88
CA ALA A 93 -6.14 5.38 14.83
C ALA A 93 -7.18 4.49 15.55
N TYR A 94 -7.16 3.18 15.29
CA TYR A 94 -8.09 2.22 15.89
C TYR A 94 -7.94 2.14 17.42
N ALA A 95 -6.72 2.08 17.95
CA ALA A 95 -6.50 2.04 19.39
C ALA A 95 -7.00 3.31 20.10
N GLU A 96 -6.80 4.49 19.49
CA GLU A 96 -7.31 5.76 19.98
C GLU A 96 -8.85 5.80 19.96
N VAL A 97 -9.47 5.51 18.81
CA VAL A 97 -10.93 5.42 18.65
C VAL A 97 -11.52 4.42 19.64
N TYR A 98 -10.90 3.25 19.79
CA TYR A 98 -11.35 2.20 20.71
C TYR A 98 -11.34 2.68 22.16
N LYS A 99 -10.27 3.35 22.60
CA LYS A 99 -10.19 3.96 23.93
C LYS A 99 -11.27 5.04 24.12
N ASN A 100 -11.37 5.98 23.18
CA ASN A 100 -12.25 7.14 23.26
C ASN A 100 -13.75 6.77 23.16
N THR A 101 -14.08 5.61 22.59
CA THR A 101 -15.46 5.10 22.43
C THR A 101 -15.79 3.94 23.37
N ALA A 102 -14.98 3.67 24.40
CA ALA A 102 -15.13 2.54 25.32
C ALA A 102 -15.31 1.18 24.60
N GLY A 103 -14.64 1.01 23.47
CA GLY A 103 -14.65 -0.20 22.64
C GLY A 103 -15.68 -0.23 21.51
N ALA A 104 -16.57 0.76 21.39
CA ALA A 104 -17.59 0.76 20.31
C ALA A 104 -16.99 0.90 18.90
N ALA A 105 -15.76 1.45 18.78
CA ALA A 105 -14.95 1.50 17.56
C ALA A 105 -14.98 0.22 16.71
N LYS A 106 -14.95 -0.95 17.36
CA LYS A 106 -14.90 -2.25 16.70
C LYS A 106 -16.07 -2.47 15.74
N TYR A 107 -17.23 -1.92 16.05
CA TYR A 107 -18.43 -2.03 15.20
C TYR A 107 -18.41 -1.11 13.99
N ASN A 108 -17.49 -0.15 13.87
CA ASN A 108 -17.41 0.72 12.68
C ASN A 108 -16.14 0.45 11.87
N CYS A 109 -14.99 0.32 12.54
CA CYS A 109 -13.71 0.08 11.87
C CYS A 109 -13.63 -1.33 11.24
N LEU A 110 -14.05 -2.38 11.96
CA LEU A 110 -13.84 -3.76 11.52
C LEU A 110 -14.79 -4.17 10.38
N LYS A 111 -15.90 -3.46 10.15
CA LYS A 111 -16.78 -3.68 8.99
C LYS A 111 -16.05 -3.58 7.65
N CYS A 112 -15.04 -2.70 7.57
CA CYS A 112 -14.19 -2.52 6.39
C CYS A 112 -12.82 -3.19 6.54
N HIS A 113 -12.22 -3.13 7.73
CA HIS A 113 -10.85 -3.63 7.96
C HIS A 113 -10.76 -5.13 8.27
N ALA A 114 -11.83 -5.75 8.75
CA ALA A 114 -11.88 -7.19 9.06
C ALA A 114 -13.30 -7.74 8.83
N PRO A 115 -13.86 -7.61 7.61
CA PRO A 115 -15.29 -7.82 7.35
C PRO A 115 -15.83 -9.21 7.69
N ALA A 116 -14.97 -10.19 7.97
CA ALA A 116 -15.33 -11.45 8.63
C ALA A 116 -16.19 -11.26 9.90
N VAL A 117 -16.01 -10.16 10.65
CA VAL A 117 -16.83 -9.84 11.85
C VAL A 117 -18.33 -9.74 11.56
N LEU A 118 -18.72 -9.36 10.33
CA LEU A 118 -20.12 -9.29 9.88
C LEU A 118 -20.78 -10.67 9.77
N ILE A 119 -19.98 -11.74 9.82
CA ILE A 119 -20.41 -13.13 9.67
C ILE A 119 -20.23 -13.90 11.00
N ASN A 120 -19.04 -13.81 11.61
CA ASN A 120 -18.70 -14.61 12.79
C ASN A 120 -18.85 -13.88 14.13
N ASN A 121 -19.22 -12.59 14.12
CA ASN A 121 -19.32 -11.70 15.28
C ASN A 121 -18.04 -11.59 16.13
N ASP A 122 -16.87 -11.89 15.55
CA ASP A 122 -15.57 -11.90 16.25
C ASP A 122 -14.95 -10.49 16.36
N TYR A 123 -15.72 -9.53 16.89
CA TYR A 123 -15.29 -8.15 17.06
C TYR A 123 -14.12 -7.96 18.05
N ASP A 124 -13.74 -9.01 18.78
CA ASP A 124 -12.57 -9.03 19.66
C ASP A 124 -11.33 -9.66 18.99
N LEU A 125 -11.40 -9.98 17.68
CA LEU A 125 -10.30 -10.50 16.86
C LEU A 125 -9.65 -11.79 17.42
N LYS A 126 -10.45 -12.72 17.96
CA LYS A 126 -9.96 -13.96 18.60
C LYS A 126 -9.70 -15.07 17.60
N GLN A 127 -10.36 -15.07 16.44
CA GLN A 127 -10.24 -16.09 15.40
C GLN A 127 -9.22 -15.68 14.34
N GLU A 128 -8.36 -16.61 13.92
CA GLU A 128 -7.35 -16.34 12.89
C GLU A 128 -7.93 -15.87 11.55
N ILE A 129 -9.12 -16.36 11.17
CA ILE A 129 -9.82 -15.92 9.95
C ILE A 129 -10.17 -14.43 9.97
N THR A 130 -10.46 -13.87 11.14
CA THR A 130 -10.76 -12.44 11.30
C THR A 130 -9.50 -11.59 11.18
N LYS A 131 -8.35 -12.16 11.58
CA LYS A 131 -7.02 -11.51 11.51
C LYS A 131 -6.46 -11.45 10.07
N GLU A 132 -6.99 -12.25 9.15
CA GLU A 132 -6.65 -12.17 7.71
C GLU A 132 -7.18 -10.90 7.00
N GLY A 133 -7.88 -10.01 7.71
CA GLY A 133 -8.37 -8.75 7.15
C GLY A 133 -9.53 -8.94 6.17
N VAL A 134 -9.41 -8.34 4.99
CA VAL A 134 -10.36 -8.51 3.88
C VAL A 134 -10.02 -9.79 3.11
N THR A 135 -10.56 -10.91 3.58
CA THR A 135 -10.20 -12.26 3.12
C THR A 135 -10.69 -12.60 1.72
N CYS A 136 -10.06 -13.59 1.07
CA CYS A 136 -10.53 -14.11 -0.21
C CYS A 136 -11.98 -14.61 -0.12
N ASP A 137 -12.32 -15.35 0.94
CA ASP A 137 -13.62 -15.99 1.05
C ASP A 137 -14.73 -15.01 1.47
N PHE A 138 -14.41 -13.92 2.17
CA PHE A 138 -15.36 -12.83 2.38
C PHE A 138 -15.77 -12.24 1.03
N CYS A 139 -14.81 -11.74 0.24
CA CYS A 139 -15.08 -11.12 -1.05
C CYS A 139 -15.84 -12.06 -1.99
N HIS A 140 -15.42 -13.33 -2.09
CA HIS A 140 -16.06 -14.32 -2.95
C HIS A 140 -17.35 -14.94 -2.40
N SER A 141 -17.81 -14.53 -1.20
CA SER A 141 -19.13 -14.88 -0.66
C SER A 141 -20.14 -13.72 -0.73
N VAL A 142 -19.73 -12.52 -1.14
CA VAL A 142 -20.64 -11.38 -1.39
C VAL A 142 -21.44 -11.63 -2.67
N LYS A 143 -22.76 -11.62 -2.55
CA LYS A 143 -23.74 -11.71 -3.64
C LYS A 143 -24.13 -10.33 -4.16
N ASP A 144 -24.38 -9.38 -3.26
CA ASP A 144 -24.85 -8.02 -3.59
C ASP A 144 -24.35 -6.97 -2.57
N VAL A 145 -24.46 -5.69 -2.92
CA VAL A 145 -24.15 -4.55 -2.05
C VAL A 145 -25.38 -3.65 -1.90
N ASN A 146 -25.68 -3.24 -0.66
CA ASN A 146 -26.73 -2.29 -0.38
C ASN A 146 -26.22 -1.14 0.52
N LEU A 147 -25.85 -0.02 -0.10
CA LEU A 147 -25.34 1.16 0.60
C LEU A 147 -26.38 1.88 1.49
N THR A 148 -27.67 1.52 1.44
CA THR A 148 -28.64 2.04 2.41
C THR A 148 -28.56 1.34 3.76
N ASN A 149 -27.94 0.16 3.84
CA ASN A 149 -27.73 -0.56 5.09
C ASN A 149 -26.42 -0.10 5.77
N LYS A 150 -26.55 0.77 6.78
CA LYS A 150 -25.41 1.29 7.57
C LYS A 150 -24.74 0.23 8.47
N GLU A 151 -25.45 -0.84 8.82
CA GLU A 151 -24.93 -1.89 9.68
C GLU A 151 -24.13 -2.91 8.87
N ASN A 152 -24.69 -3.39 7.77
CA ASN A 152 -23.97 -4.29 6.87
C ASN A 152 -24.34 -4.00 5.41
N PRO A 153 -23.46 -3.34 4.63
CA PRO A 153 -23.73 -3.07 3.23
C PRO A 153 -23.56 -4.31 2.32
N PHE A 154 -23.21 -5.49 2.85
CA PHE A 154 -22.94 -6.69 2.06
C PHE A 154 -24.00 -7.78 2.25
N GLU A 155 -24.64 -8.20 1.17
CA GLU A 155 -25.44 -9.43 1.13
C GLU A 155 -24.50 -10.63 0.92
N ILE A 156 -24.35 -11.47 1.94
CA ILE A 156 -23.37 -12.56 1.96
C ILE A 156 -24.09 -13.91 1.86
N LYS A 157 -23.61 -14.79 0.99
CA LYS A 157 -24.02 -16.20 0.90
C LYS A 157 -22.81 -17.10 1.11
N LEU A 158 -22.67 -17.62 2.33
CA LEU A 158 -21.69 -18.65 2.66
C LEU A 158 -21.98 -19.96 1.93
N GLY A 159 -20.97 -20.83 1.85
CA GLY A 159 -21.08 -22.16 1.26
C GLY A 159 -19.94 -22.49 0.30
N LEU A 160 -20.15 -23.58 -0.44
CA LEU A 160 -19.20 -24.05 -1.46
C LEU A 160 -19.28 -23.26 -2.78
N THR A 161 -20.27 -22.38 -2.94
CA THR A 161 -20.41 -21.53 -4.13
C THR A 161 -19.61 -20.24 -3.98
N LYS A 162 -18.67 -19.99 -4.88
CA LYS A 162 -17.86 -18.76 -4.89
C LYS A 162 -18.26 -17.85 -6.06
N TRP A 163 -18.52 -16.59 -5.76
CA TRP A 163 -19.02 -15.59 -6.69
C TRP A 163 -17.88 -14.87 -7.40
N GLY A 164 -18.07 -14.48 -8.67
CA GLY A 164 -17.03 -13.75 -9.41
C GLY A 164 -17.44 -13.24 -10.80
N PRO A 165 -16.52 -12.54 -11.50
CA PRO A 165 -16.81 -11.88 -12.78
C PRO A 165 -16.81 -12.81 -14.00
N LEU A 166 -16.36 -14.06 -13.86
CA LEU A 166 -16.21 -15.02 -14.96
C LEU A 166 -17.50 -15.83 -15.18
N LYS A 167 -18.00 -15.89 -16.42
CA LYS A 167 -19.26 -16.57 -16.77
C LYS A 167 -19.12 -18.08 -16.97
N ASP A 168 -17.97 -18.55 -17.44
CA ASP A 168 -17.67 -19.94 -17.77
C ASP A 168 -16.59 -20.56 -16.85
N ALA A 169 -16.37 -19.97 -15.67
CA ALA A 169 -15.51 -20.53 -14.64
C ALA A 169 -15.95 -21.95 -14.25
N ARG A 170 -14.98 -22.79 -13.93
CA ARG A 170 -15.15 -24.15 -13.41
C ARG A 170 -14.06 -24.41 -12.38
N SER A 171 -14.38 -25.14 -11.34
CA SER A 171 -13.42 -25.54 -10.31
C SER A 171 -13.67 -26.99 -9.89
N PRO A 172 -12.62 -27.81 -9.69
CA PRO A 172 -12.79 -29.18 -9.17
C PRO A 172 -13.07 -29.19 -7.66
N ALA A 173 -12.90 -28.05 -6.98
CA ALA A 173 -12.91 -27.95 -5.51
C ALA A 173 -14.17 -27.30 -4.94
N HIS A 174 -14.84 -26.45 -5.72
CA HIS A 174 -15.94 -25.62 -5.27
C HIS A 174 -16.84 -25.23 -6.43
N GLU A 175 -18.08 -24.84 -6.14
CA GLU A 175 -18.97 -24.29 -7.17
C GLU A 175 -18.56 -22.86 -7.51
N THR A 176 -18.88 -22.43 -8.73
CA THR A 176 -18.57 -21.08 -9.25
C THR A 176 -19.83 -20.43 -9.78
N GLN A 177 -20.14 -19.22 -9.31
CA GLN A 177 -21.32 -18.46 -9.70
C GLN A 177 -20.91 -17.12 -10.31
N TYR A 178 -21.44 -16.81 -11.48
CA TYR A 178 -21.29 -15.48 -12.06
C TYR A 178 -22.09 -14.45 -11.27
N ALA A 179 -21.46 -13.33 -10.94
CA ALA A 179 -22.12 -12.11 -10.48
C ALA A 179 -21.68 -10.91 -11.34
N PHE A 180 -22.66 -10.19 -11.89
CA PHE A 180 -22.41 -8.93 -12.60
C PHE A 180 -21.78 -7.87 -11.68
N LEU A 181 -22.13 -7.87 -10.39
CA LEU A 181 -21.59 -6.97 -9.36
C LEU A 181 -20.05 -6.84 -9.39
N PHE A 182 -19.32 -7.96 -9.56
CA PHE A 182 -17.85 -7.97 -9.62
C PHE A 182 -17.28 -7.23 -10.85
N ASN A 183 -18.11 -7.02 -11.88
CA ASN A 183 -17.76 -6.18 -13.02
C ASN A 183 -18.11 -4.70 -12.81
N THR A 184 -18.54 -4.27 -11.61
CA THR A 184 -18.92 -2.88 -11.31
C THR A 184 -18.10 -2.29 -10.17
N SER A 185 -17.92 -0.96 -10.17
CA SER A 185 -17.35 -0.21 -9.04
C SER A 185 -18.22 -0.27 -7.77
N TYR A 186 -19.50 -0.63 -7.90
CA TYR A 186 -20.46 -0.69 -6.79
C TYR A 186 -20.10 -1.77 -5.76
N PHE A 187 -19.43 -2.85 -6.20
CA PHE A 187 -18.82 -3.83 -5.27
C PHE A 187 -17.87 -3.16 -4.27
N CYS A 188 -16.98 -2.29 -4.78
CA CYS A 188 -15.99 -1.59 -3.96
C CYS A 188 -16.64 -0.55 -3.04
N ALA A 189 -17.80 -0.01 -3.40
CA ALA A 189 -18.50 1.02 -2.65
C ALA A 189 -18.87 0.59 -1.23
N GLY A 190 -19.10 -0.72 -0.98
CA GLY A 190 -19.40 -1.25 0.35
C GLY A 190 -18.34 -0.95 1.42
N CYS A 191 -17.09 -0.68 1.02
CA CYS A 191 -16.03 -0.16 1.91
C CYS A 191 -15.55 1.26 1.53
N HIS A 192 -15.60 1.62 0.24
CA HIS A 192 -15.01 2.88 -0.27
C HIS A 192 -15.97 4.07 -0.33
N GLU A 193 -17.23 3.89 0.12
CA GLU A 193 -18.22 4.93 0.37
C GLU A 193 -18.72 4.80 1.82
N HIS A 194 -18.44 5.79 2.67
CA HIS A 194 -18.80 5.74 4.08
C HIS A 194 -19.24 7.10 4.62
N LYS A 195 -20.42 7.11 5.23
CA LYS A 195 -20.98 8.22 6.00
C LYS A 195 -20.95 7.87 7.48
N ASN A 196 -20.50 8.81 8.31
CA ASN A 196 -20.52 8.65 9.76
C ASN A 196 -21.93 8.87 10.35
N GLU A 197 -22.04 8.80 11.68
CA GLU A 197 -23.30 9.01 12.41
C GLU A 197 -23.92 10.41 12.22
N HIS A 198 -23.14 11.39 11.79
CA HIS A 198 -23.64 12.74 11.45
C HIS A 198 -24.10 12.85 9.99
N GLY A 199 -24.03 11.77 9.21
CA GLY A 199 -24.38 11.72 7.80
C GLY A 199 -23.33 12.33 6.87
N LEU A 200 -22.19 12.76 7.39
CA LEU A 200 -21.10 13.34 6.61
C LEU A 200 -20.37 12.22 5.85
N ALA A 201 -20.20 12.40 4.53
CA ALA A 201 -19.39 11.50 3.71
C ALA A 201 -17.90 11.68 4.00
N ILE A 202 -17.35 10.81 4.84
CA ILE A 202 -15.93 10.78 5.20
C ILE A 202 -15.14 10.18 4.04
N LEU A 203 -15.51 8.95 3.65
CA LEU A 203 -15.02 8.29 2.45
C LEU A 203 -16.03 8.51 1.33
N SER A 204 -15.62 9.20 0.28
CA SER A 204 -16.45 9.61 -0.85
C SER A 204 -15.93 9.07 -2.19
N THR A 205 -15.11 8.01 -2.17
CA THR A 205 -14.34 7.56 -3.35
C THR A 205 -15.24 7.10 -4.48
N PHE A 206 -16.31 6.36 -4.15
CA PHE A 206 -17.28 5.88 -5.14
C PHE A 206 -18.11 7.02 -5.71
N SER A 207 -18.56 7.96 -4.88
CA SER A 207 -19.26 9.17 -5.35
C SER A 207 -18.36 10.03 -6.25
N GLU A 208 -17.12 10.29 -5.85
CA GLU A 208 -16.10 10.99 -6.65
C GLU A 208 -15.82 10.31 -8.00
N TRP A 209 -15.89 8.97 -8.05
CA TRP A 209 -15.81 8.22 -9.31
C TRP A 209 -17.10 8.30 -10.13
N THR A 210 -18.27 8.23 -9.50
CA THR A 210 -19.57 8.28 -10.17
C THR A 210 -19.79 9.62 -10.88
N GLU A 211 -19.32 10.71 -10.29
CA GLU A 211 -19.31 12.07 -10.86
C GLU A 211 -18.25 12.27 -11.96
N SER A 212 -17.36 11.29 -12.19
CA SER A 212 -16.23 11.43 -13.09
C SER A 212 -16.55 11.07 -14.55
N PRO A 213 -15.76 11.59 -15.51
CA PRO A 213 -15.78 11.09 -16.88
C PRO A 213 -15.42 9.61 -17.02
N TYR A 214 -14.77 8.98 -16.02
CA TYR A 214 -14.42 7.56 -16.08
C TYR A 214 -15.64 6.66 -15.84
N ALA A 215 -16.56 7.04 -14.97
CA ALA A 215 -17.84 6.34 -14.82
C ALA A 215 -18.70 6.48 -16.09
N ALA A 216 -18.73 7.66 -16.71
CA ALA A 216 -19.39 7.89 -17.99
C ALA A 216 -18.77 7.06 -19.14
N ASP A 217 -17.43 6.94 -19.18
CA ASP A 217 -16.69 6.05 -20.08
C ASP A 217 -16.89 4.55 -19.75
N GLY A 218 -17.66 4.20 -18.71
CA GLY A 218 -17.87 2.83 -18.23
C GLY A 218 -16.66 2.18 -17.54
N LYS A 219 -15.57 2.91 -17.30
CA LYS A 219 -14.33 2.42 -16.68
C LYS A 219 -14.49 2.25 -15.18
N GLN A 220 -14.59 1.01 -14.74
CA GLN A 220 -14.84 0.65 -13.35
C GLN A 220 -13.53 0.57 -12.54
N CYS A 221 -13.62 0.62 -11.20
CA CYS A 221 -12.45 0.58 -10.31
C CYS A 221 -11.46 -0.57 -10.62
N HIS A 222 -11.99 -1.76 -10.92
CA HIS A 222 -11.17 -2.95 -11.17
C HIS A 222 -10.29 -2.85 -12.44
N TYR A 223 -10.64 -2.04 -13.44
CA TYR A 223 -9.81 -1.84 -14.64
C TYR A 223 -8.42 -1.26 -14.31
N CYS A 224 -8.34 -0.40 -13.29
CA CYS A 224 -7.08 0.21 -12.84
C CYS A 224 -6.51 -0.47 -11.59
N HIS A 225 -7.37 -0.81 -10.62
CA HIS A 225 -6.93 -1.33 -9.31
C HIS A 225 -6.80 -2.86 -9.26
N ILE A 226 -7.40 -3.61 -10.18
CA ILE A 226 -7.31 -5.08 -10.25
C ILE A 226 -6.90 -5.49 -11.69
N PRO A 227 -5.72 -5.04 -12.17
CA PRO A 227 -5.35 -5.21 -13.58
C PRO A 227 -5.24 -6.70 -13.94
N GLN A 228 -5.86 -7.06 -15.06
CA GLN A 228 -5.72 -8.39 -15.66
C GLN A 228 -4.27 -8.59 -16.11
N ARG A 229 -3.68 -9.73 -15.75
CA ARG A 229 -2.37 -10.16 -16.24
C ARG A 229 -2.44 -11.59 -16.75
N LYS A 230 -1.66 -11.90 -17.78
CA LYS A 230 -1.49 -13.27 -18.26
C LYS A 230 -0.87 -14.12 -17.14
N GLY A 231 -1.58 -15.17 -16.73
CA GLY A 231 -1.19 -16.04 -15.64
C GLY A 231 -1.98 -17.35 -15.67
N THR A 232 -1.99 -18.05 -14.54
CA THR A 232 -2.84 -19.23 -14.30
C THR A 232 -3.72 -18.93 -13.10
N LEU A 233 -5.05 -19.04 -13.27
CA LEU A 233 -6.00 -18.79 -12.19
C LEU A 233 -5.80 -19.75 -11.01
N ALA A 234 -5.54 -21.03 -11.31
CA ALA A 234 -5.12 -22.04 -10.35
C ALA A 234 -3.95 -22.86 -10.92
N PHE A 235 -3.21 -23.57 -10.06
CA PHE A 235 -2.47 -24.76 -10.48
C PHE A 235 -3.46 -25.82 -10.99
N GLU A 236 -3.19 -26.41 -12.15
CA GLU A 236 -4.09 -27.39 -12.76
C GLU A 236 -3.41 -28.69 -13.14
N ASP A 237 -4.12 -29.78 -12.90
CA ASP A 237 -3.94 -31.05 -13.60
C ASP A 237 -4.14 -30.81 -15.12
N PRO A 238 -3.17 -31.17 -15.98
CA PRO A 238 -3.28 -31.03 -17.44
C PRO A 238 -4.51 -31.69 -18.07
N GLN A 239 -5.23 -32.56 -17.37
CA GLN A 239 -6.45 -33.19 -17.86
C GLN A 239 -7.72 -32.33 -17.68
N LEU A 240 -7.73 -31.37 -16.75
CA LEU A 240 -8.94 -30.58 -16.45
C LEU A 240 -9.16 -29.39 -17.39
N ILE A 241 -8.10 -28.75 -17.89
CA ILE A 241 -8.20 -27.72 -18.95
C ILE A 241 -7.39 -28.13 -20.19
N LYS A 242 -8.08 -28.80 -21.11
CA LYS A 242 -7.74 -28.69 -22.54
C LYS A 242 -8.10 -27.29 -23.05
N GLY A 243 -7.14 -26.37 -22.98
CA GLY A 243 -7.00 -25.35 -24.05
C GLY A 243 -7.31 -23.88 -23.75
N LYS A 244 -7.44 -23.41 -22.50
CA LYS A 244 -7.55 -21.96 -22.22
C LYS A 244 -6.69 -21.50 -21.04
N LYS A 245 -5.56 -20.83 -21.33
CA LYS A 245 -4.93 -19.92 -20.36
C LYS A 245 -5.89 -18.74 -20.16
N GLN A 246 -6.45 -18.60 -18.97
CA GLN A 246 -7.30 -17.45 -18.61
C GLN A 246 -6.46 -16.38 -17.92
N GLU A 247 -6.79 -15.11 -18.13
CA GLU A 247 -6.07 -14.01 -17.51
C GLU A 247 -6.40 -13.93 -16.01
N ALA A 248 -5.36 -13.87 -15.18
CA ALA A 248 -5.48 -13.77 -13.75
C ALA A 248 -5.62 -12.30 -13.35
N LEU A 249 -6.67 -12.01 -12.57
CA LEU A 249 -6.85 -10.70 -11.93
C LEU A 249 -5.84 -10.56 -10.80
N LEU A 250 -4.95 -9.55 -10.88
CA LEU A 250 -4.00 -9.27 -9.82
C LEU A 250 -4.66 -8.39 -8.75
N CYS A 251 -4.63 -8.81 -7.50
CA CYS A 251 -5.39 -8.16 -6.43
C CYS A 251 -4.87 -6.75 -6.08
N CYS A 252 -5.73 -5.74 -6.27
CA CYS A 252 -5.78 -4.48 -5.51
C CYS A 252 -4.44 -3.72 -5.34
N VAL A 253 -3.99 -3.11 -6.43
CA VAL A 253 -2.91 -2.12 -6.46
C VAL A 253 -3.44 -0.70 -6.16
N GLY A 254 -2.62 0.15 -5.54
CA GLY A 254 -3.05 1.47 -5.06
C GLY A 254 -1.89 2.36 -4.61
N VAL A 255 -2.11 3.25 -3.63
CA VAL A 255 -1.09 4.24 -3.19
C VAL A 255 0.22 3.63 -2.68
N ASN A 256 0.22 2.38 -2.23
CA ASN A 256 1.43 1.66 -1.82
C ASN A 256 2.20 1.04 -3.01
N THR A 257 1.73 1.25 -4.24
CA THR A 257 2.44 1.00 -5.48
C THR A 257 2.94 2.35 -6.00
N LEU A 258 4.21 2.68 -5.73
CA LEU A 258 4.80 3.99 -6.02
C LEU A 258 4.65 4.42 -7.49
N ASP A 259 4.63 3.47 -8.42
CA ASP A 259 4.44 3.75 -9.85
C ASP A 259 3.03 4.29 -10.15
N MET A 260 1.98 3.78 -9.48
CA MET A 260 0.63 4.32 -9.64
C MET A 260 0.52 5.77 -9.12
N LEU A 261 1.21 6.10 -8.03
CA LEU A 261 1.24 7.49 -7.54
C LEU A 261 1.91 8.43 -8.55
N LYS A 262 2.99 8.00 -9.19
CA LYS A 262 3.71 8.77 -10.22
C LYS A 262 2.91 8.92 -11.52
N GLU A 263 2.11 7.93 -11.88
CA GLU A 263 1.25 7.97 -13.08
C GLU A 263 -0.04 8.77 -12.88
N ALA A 264 -0.52 8.88 -11.63
CA ALA A 264 -1.80 9.53 -11.32
C ALA A 264 -1.78 11.06 -11.46
N VAL A 265 -0.65 11.72 -11.17
CA VAL A 265 -0.52 13.19 -11.19
C VAL A 265 0.62 13.62 -12.09
N ARG A 266 0.39 14.62 -12.94
CA ARG A 266 1.45 15.31 -13.70
C ARG A 266 1.60 16.75 -13.23
N VAL A 267 2.82 17.25 -13.27
CA VAL A 267 3.16 18.65 -12.99
C VAL A 267 3.93 19.19 -14.20
N ASN A 268 3.61 20.41 -14.61
CA ASN A 268 4.27 21.06 -15.75
C ASN A 268 4.43 22.56 -15.50
N ILE A 269 5.64 23.09 -15.60
CA ILE A 269 5.88 24.54 -15.64
C ILE A 269 5.47 25.03 -17.04
N LYS A 270 4.35 25.75 -17.12
CA LYS A 270 3.78 26.18 -18.40
C LYS A 270 4.38 27.47 -18.93
N ASP A 271 4.68 28.40 -18.03
CA ASP A 271 5.20 29.71 -18.41
C ASP A 271 6.04 30.31 -17.27
N ILE A 272 7.02 31.11 -17.64
CA ILE A 272 7.87 31.92 -16.75
C ILE A 272 7.91 33.33 -17.35
N VAL A 273 7.14 34.24 -16.75
CA VAL A 273 7.09 35.64 -17.15
C VAL A 273 7.97 36.46 -16.22
N ARG A 274 8.98 37.14 -16.75
CA ARG A 274 9.85 38.04 -15.98
C ARG A 274 9.58 39.50 -16.29
N LYS A 275 9.63 40.32 -15.25
CA LYS A 275 9.52 41.79 -15.24
C LYS A 275 10.75 42.35 -14.50
N PRO A 276 10.99 43.68 -14.47
CA PRO A 276 12.23 44.25 -13.94
C PRO A 276 12.60 43.83 -12.51
N GLU A 277 11.60 43.67 -11.63
CA GLU A 277 11.76 43.39 -10.19
C GLU A 277 11.00 42.13 -9.72
N GLU A 278 10.28 41.44 -10.62
CA GLU A 278 9.49 40.25 -10.29
C GLU A 278 9.51 39.19 -11.39
N MET A 279 9.39 37.93 -10.96
CA MET A 279 9.23 36.76 -11.81
C MET A 279 7.97 36.01 -11.41
N THR A 280 7.05 35.86 -12.36
CA THR A 280 5.88 35.00 -12.27
C THR A 280 6.19 33.64 -12.89
N MET A 281 5.81 32.56 -12.22
CA MET A 281 5.80 31.21 -12.79
C MET A 281 4.40 30.60 -12.72
N VAL A 282 3.94 30.07 -13.86
CA VAL A 282 2.66 29.37 -13.97
C VAL A 282 2.91 27.87 -14.02
N VAL A 283 2.33 27.14 -13.06
CA VAL A 283 2.46 25.68 -12.95
C VAL A 283 1.09 25.04 -13.15
N GLU A 284 1.03 24.04 -14.04
CA GLU A 284 -0.12 23.14 -14.16
C GLU A 284 0.07 21.87 -13.34
N ILE A 285 -1.02 21.43 -12.71
CA ILE A 285 -1.16 20.10 -12.10
C ILE A 285 -2.34 19.42 -12.77
N GLU A 286 -2.11 18.23 -13.33
CA GLU A 286 -3.14 17.40 -13.97
C GLU A 286 -3.40 16.14 -13.11
N ASN A 287 -4.66 15.89 -12.75
CA ASN A 287 -5.09 14.54 -12.37
C ASN A 287 -5.25 13.72 -13.64
N HIS A 288 -4.15 13.07 -14.04
CA HIS A 288 -4.01 12.43 -15.35
C HIS A 288 -4.68 11.06 -15.39
N GLY A 289 -4.52 10.27 -14.32
CA GLY A 289 -4.84 8.85 -14.32
C GLY A 289 -6.00 8.42 -13.42
N ALA A 290 -6.39 9.23 -12.43
CA ALA A 290 -7.34 8.76 -11.41
C ALA A 290 -8.80 9.04 -11.78
N GLY A 291 -9.64 8.02 -11.60
CA GLY A 291 -11.08 8.12 -11.75
C GLY A 291 -11.80 8.87 -10.63
N HIS A 292 -11.10 9.29 -9.58
CA HIS A 292 -11.60 9.99 -8.40
C HIS A 292 -10.71 11.22 -8.10
N LYS A 293 -11.05 12.04 -7.09
CA LYS A 293 -10.18 13.17 -6.70
C LYS A 293 -8.82 12.65 -6.21
N ILE A 294 -7.78 13.48 -6.30
CA ILE A 294 -6.46 13.16 -5.70
C ILE A 294 -6.15 14.17 -4.58
N PRO A 295 -5.88 13.68 -3.35
CA PRO A 295 -5.96 12.28 -2.90
C PRO A 295 -7.40 11.90 -2.49
N THR A 296 -7.84 10.68 -2.79
CA THR A 296 -9.14 10.16 -2.32
C THR A 296 -9.00 9.39 -0.99
N GLY A 297 -10.13 8.95 -0.43
CA GLY A 297 -10.19 8.24 0.85
C GLY A 297 -10.18 9.20 2.05
N MET A 298 -9.29 8.93 3.02
CA MET A 298 -9.24 9.65 4.30
C MET A 298 -8.96 11.16 4.12
N PRO A 299 -9.77 12.05 4.74
CA PRO A 299 -9.67 13.51 4.53
C PRO A 299 -8.33 14.17 4.89
N ASN A 300 -7.56 13.60 5.82
CA ASN A 300 -6.26 14.12 6.26
C ASN A 300 -5.12 13.90 5.23
N ARG A 301 -5.38 13.18 4.14
CA ARG A 301 -4.46 13.02 3.01
C ARG A 301 -4.45 14.30 2.17
N LYS A 302 -3.26 14.75 1.75
CA LYS A 302 -3.08 16.01 1.02
C LYS A 302 -2.11 15.87 -0.15
N LEU A 303 -2.19 16.77 -1.12
CA LEU A 303 -1.07 17.07 -2.02
C LEU A 303 -0.50 18.45 -1.67
N ALA A 304 0.82 18.61 -1.76
CA ALA A 304 1.49 19.90 -1.70
C ALA A 304 2.33 20.10 -2.96
N LEU A 305 1.96 21.07 -3.81
CA LEU A 305 2.87 21.58 -4.84
C LEU A 305 3.86 22.52 -4.15
N LEU A 306 5.14 22.21 -4.22
CA LEU A 306 6.25 23.07 -3.84
C LEU A 306 6.93 23.58 -5.11
N VAL A 307 7.06 24.90 -5.20
CA VAL A 307 7.85 25.59 -6.20
C VAL A 307 9.09 26.15 -5.54
N GLU A 308 10.24 25.98 -6.20
CA GLU A 308 11.53 26.52 -5.79
C GLU A 308 12.19 27.27 -6.94
N VAL A 309 12.81 28.42 -6.65
CA VAL A 309 13.63 29.18 -7.59
C VAL A 309 14.96 29.50 -6.93
N LYS A 310 16.07 29.13 -7.58
CA LYS A 310 17.44 29.44 -7.14
C LYS A 310 18.09 30.38 -8.12
N THR A 311 18.67 31.47 -7.63
CA THR A 311 19.37 32.48 -8.44
C THR A 311 20.87 32.18 -8.55
N GLY A 312 21.55 32.79 -9.53
CA GLY A 312 23.01 32.64 -9.72
C GLY A 312 23.87 33.12 -8.55
N ASN A 313 23.33 33.93 -7.63
CA ASN A 313 24.00 34.37 -6.39
C ASN A 313 23.72 33.43 -5.18
N ASN A 314 23.19 32.22 -5.43
CA ASN A 314 22.78 31.23 -4.42
C ASN A 314 21.61 31.64 -3.50
N GLN A 315 20.88 32.73 -3.79
CA GLN A 315 19.60 32.98 -3.11
C GLN A 315 18.56 31.93 -3.55
N ALA A 316 17.74 31.47 -2.60
CA ALA A 316 16.70 30.49 -2.85
C ALA A 316 15.36 31.03 -2.36
N PHE A 317 14.35 30.94 -3.22
CA PHE A 317 12.97 31.29 -2.95
C PHE A 317 12.11 30.04 -3.07
N SER A 318 11.09 29.90 -2.21
CA SER A 318 10.13 28.82 -2.34
C SER A 318 8.72 29.31 -2.01
N SER A 319 7.73 28.63 -2.59
CA SER A 319 6.31 28.89 -2.35
C SER A 319 5.52 27.60 -2.60
N SER A 320 4.36 27.44 -1.95
CA SER A 320 3.60 26.20 -2.05
C SER A 320 2.09 26.41 -2.16
N ARG A 321 1.39 25.34 -2.59
CA ARG A 321 -0.07 25.22 -2.64
C ARG A 321 -0.47 23.86 -2.10
N VAL A 322 -1.46 23.83 -1.20
CA VAL A 322 -1.94 22.60 -0.56
C VAL A 322 -3.35 22.27 -1.02
N TYR A 323 -3.55 21.02 -1.44
CA TYR A 323 -4.81 20.46 -1.90
C TYR A 323 -5.28 19.40 -0.91
N GLU A 324 -6.39 19.66 -0.24
CA GLU A 324 -6.85 18.92 0.94
C GLU A 324 -8.38 18.99 1.09
N LYS A 325 -8.93 18.10 1.93
CA LYS A 325 -10.33 18.17 2.41
C LYS A 325 -10.31 18.55 3.89
N ILE A 326 -10.77 19.76 4.25
CA ILE A 326 -10.86 20.19 5.65
C ILE A 326 -12.24 19.84 6.21
N VAL A 327 -12.24 19.02 7.26
CA VAL A 327 -13.40 18.62 8.04
C VAL A 327 -13.37 19.35 9.39
N ILE A 328 -14.55 19.78 9.86
CA ILE A 328 -14.75 20.32 11.21
C ILE A 328 -15.76 19.50 12.02
N ASP A 329 -15.65 19.55 13.34
CA ASP A 329 -16.70 19.08 14.26
C ASP A 329 -17.89 20.06 14.33
N LYS A 330 -18.78 19.89 15.31
CA LYS A 330 -19.96 20.75 15.53
C LYS A 330 -19.59 22.11 16.15
N ASP A 331 -18.50 22.15 16.92
CA ASP A 331 -17.98 23.34 17.60
C ASP A 331 -17.06 24.18 16.69
N ARG A 332 -16.86 23.70 15.45
CA ARG A 332 -16.08 24.28 14.35
C ARG A 332 -14.57 24.15 14.49
N ASN A 333 -14.09 23.22 15.33
CA ASN A 333 -12.67 22.87 15.39
C ASN A 333 -12.28 22.10 14.12
N ILE A 334 -11.10 22.39 13.57
CA ILE A 334 -10.54 21.62 12.45
C ILE A 334 -10.03 20.28 12.98
N LEU A 335 -10.42 19.19 12.30
CA LEU A 335 -10.03 17.83 12.68
C LEU A 335 -8.87 17.35 11.79
N SER A 336 -7.73 17.01 12.40
CA SER A 336 -6.55 16.41 11.73
C SER A 336 -6.52 14.90 11.86
N GLU A 337 -6.88 14.38 13.04
CA GLU A 337 -6.76 12.96 13.35
C GLU A 337 -7.87 12.13 12.70
N GLU A 338 -7.50 10.97 12.16
CA GLU A 338 -8.44 10.05 11.49
C GLU A 338 -9.58 9.61 12.41
N SER A 339 -9.24 9.41 13.69
CA SER A 339 -10.13 9.06 14.79
C SER A 339 -11.27 10.08 14.95
N ASP A 340 -10.91 11.34 15.07
CA ASP A 340 -11.83 12.45 15.24
C ASP A 340 -12.58 12.79 13.95
N ILE A 341 -11.91 12.75 12.79
CA ILE A 341 -12.55 12.96 11.48
C ILE A 341 -13.70 11.95 11.27
N LEU A 342 -13.46 10.67 11.57
CA LEU A 342 -14.47 9.62 11.43
C LEU A 342 -15.63 9.81 12.41
N ILE A 343 -15.36 10.01 13.71
CA ILE A 343 -16.41 10.07 14.74
C ILE A 343 -17.12 11.43 14.77
N LYS A 344 -16.36 12.51 14.89
CA LYS A 344 -16.84 13.87 15.23
C LYS A 344 -17.12 14.74 14.00
N GLY A 345 -16.59 14.38 12.83
CA GLY A 345 -16.73 15.15 11.60
C GLY A 345 -18.18 15.49 11.28
N SER A 346 -18.52 16.78 11.30
CA SER A 346 -19.87 17.30 11.10
C SER A 346 -20.06 17.95 9.72
N LYS A 347 -19.01 18.62 9.22
CA LYS A 347 -19.06 19.40 7.98
C LYS A 347 -17.70 19.46 7.28
N ILE A 348 -17.72 19.40 5.95
CA ILE A 348 -16.58 19.78 5.10
C ILE A 348 -16.67 21.29 4.84
N ILE A 349 -15.60 22.04 5.11
CA ILE A 349 -15.54 23.50 4.87
C ILE A 349 -14.63 23.89 3.70
N LYS A 350 -13.77 22.98 3.25
CA LYS A 350 -12.90 23.14 2.07
C LYS A 350 -12.68 21.76 1.46
N ASP A 351 -12.80 21.65 0.14
CA ASP A 351 -12.29 20.52 -0.63
C ASP A 351 -11.75 21.08 -1.96
N ASN A 352 -10.45 21.33 -2.01
CA ASN A 352 -9.78 21.85 -3.22
C ASN A 352 -8.92 20.78 -3.93
N ARG A 353 -9.09 19.50 -3.57
CA ARG A 353 -8.41 18.34 -4.18
C ARG A 353 -8.69 18.26 -5.68
N ILE A 354 -7.70 17.80 -6.46
CA ILE A 354 -7.75 17.83 -7.92
C ILE A 354 -8.72 16.75 -8.43
N ALA A 355 -9.77 17.16 -9.13
CA ALA A 355 -10.83 16.31 -9.66
C ALA A 355 -10.39 15.46 -10.86
N PRO A 356 -11.11 14.38 -11.22
CA PRO A 356 -10.77 13.52 -12.37
C PRO A 356 -10.62 14.30 -13.68
N LYS A 357 -9.49 14.12 -14.39
CA LYS A 357 -9.11 14.88 -15.60
C LYS A 357 -9.02 16.41 -15.41
N GLU A 358 -9.01 16.93 -14.18
CA GLU A 358 -8.82 18.35 -13.92
C GLU A 358 -7.36 18.76 -14.17
N VAL A 359 -7.18 19.88 -14.88
CA VAL A 359 -5.92 20.61 -14.99
C VAL A 359 -6.04 21.91 -14.19
N ARG A 360 -5.40 21.96 -13.02
CA ARG A 360 -5.32 23.17 -12.17
C ARG A 360 -4.13 24.01 -12.59
N ARG A 361 -4.34 25.31 -12.82
CA ARG A 361 -3.27 26.31 -12.98
C ARG A 361 -3.07 27.06 -11.69
N GLU A 362 -1.82 27.15 -11.25
CA GLU A 362 -1.39 27.96 -10.11
C GLU A 362 -0.34 28.97 -10.56
N GLU A 363 -0.46 30.20 -10.05
CA GLU A 363 0.49 31.28 -10.30
C GLU A 363 1.31 31.57 -9.04
N PHE A 364 2.63 31.71 -9.22
CA PHE A 364 3.60 31.97 -8.17
C PHE A 364 4.44 33.20 -8.51
N LEU A 365 4.52 34.15 -7.58
CA LEU A 365 5.28 35.39 -7.74
C LEU A 365 6.55 35.35 -6.88
N PHE A 366 7.68 35.75 -7.45
CA PHE A 366 8.98 35.81 -6.80
C PHE A 366 9.62 37.19 -7.03
N PRO A 367 10.17 37.85 -5.99
CA PRO A 367 10.84 39.15 -6.12
C PRO A 367 12.28 38.95 -6.63
N ILE A 368 12.41 38.55 -7.91
CA ILE A 368 13.68 38.25 -8.57
C ILE A 368 13.81 39.16 -9.78
N SER A 369 14.96 39.82 -9.94
CA SER A 369 15.16 40.74 -11.06
C SER A 369 15.35 40.00 -12.39
N LEU A 370 14.87 40.60 -13.48
CA LEU A 370 15.01 40.07 -14.84
C LEU A 370 16.48 39.74 -15.21
N LYS A 371 17.44 40.46 -14.60
CA LYS A 371 18.89 40.34 -14.84
C LYS A 371 19.54 39.11 -14.19
N GLU A 372 18.85 38.41 -13.29
CA GLU A 372 19.44 37.27 -12.57
C GLU A 372 19.28 35.96 -13.35
N GLU A 373 20.35 35.17 -13.44
CA GLU A 373 20.22 33.77 -13.85
C GLU A 373 19.42 33.02 -12.79
N VAL A 374 18.51 32.12 -13.20
CA VAL A 374 17.75 31.29 -12.26
C VAL A 374 17.62 29.85 -12.74
N SER A 375 17.46 28.94 -11.79
CA SER A 375 17.01 27.56 -11.95
C SER A 375 15.70 27.35 -11.20
N THR A 376 14.70 26.77 -11.85
CA THR A 376 13.35 26.56 -11.30
C THR A 376 13.04 25.09 -11.12
N ASN A 377 12.34 24.75 -10.04
CA ASN A 377 11.77 23.42 -9.82
C ASN A 377 10.29 23.53 -9.37
N ALA A 378 9.49 22.54 -9.73
CA ALA A 378 8.10 22.39 -9.31
C ALA A 378 7.84 20.90 -9.00
N ASN A 379 7.78 20.56 -7.71
CA ASN A 379 7.59 19.20 -7.21
C ASN A 379 6.23 19.08 -6.54
N ILE A 380 5.49 18.00 -6.77
CA ILE A 380 4.28 17.68 -6.01
C ILE A 380 4.54 16.52 -5.05
N PHE A 381 4.18 16.74 -3.78
CA PHE A 381 4.35 15.78 -2.70
C PHE A 381 2.99 15.26 -2.26
N TYR A 382 2.86 13.94 -2.11
CA TYR A 382 1.77 13.34 -1.36
C TYR A 382 2.11 13.43 0.13
N LEU A 383 1.26 14.10 0.90
CA LEU A 383 1.43 14.30 2.34
C LEU A 383 0.36 13.53 3.10
N TYR A 384 0.81 12.82 4.12
CA TYR A 384 -0.03 12.07 5.04
C TYR A 384 0.69 12.02 6.38
N GLU A 385 0.04 12.56 7.41
CA GLU A 385 0.55 12.62 8.78
C GLU A 385 -0.32 11.70 9.64
N PRO A 386 0.01 10.40 9.71
CA PRO A 386 -0.80 9.44 10.45
C PRO A 386 -0.50 9.46 11.95
N CYS A 387 -1.55 9.29 12.76
CA CYS A 387 -1.40 8.89 14.16
C CYS A 387 -0.84 7.47 14.24
N VAL A 388 0.48 7.36 14.46
CA VAL A 388 1.18 6.09 14.69
C VAL A 388 1.58 5.95 16.15
N ILE A 389 1.35 4.77 16.73
CA ILE A 389 1.80 4.48 18.11
C ILE A 389 3.32 4.46 18.13
N LYS A 390 3.92 5.56 18.60
CA LYS A 390 5.34 5.59 18.93
C LYS A 390 5.60 4.69 20.13
N LYS A 391 6.55 3.77 19.99
CA LYS A 391 7.17 3.11 21.14
C LYS A 391 8.08 4.14 21.81
N GLU A 392 7.72 4.56 23.02
CA GLU A 392 8.59 5.41 23.84
C GLU A 392 9.56 4.54 24.64
N GLU A 393 10.81 4.97 24.72
CA GLU A 393 11.82 4.33 25.56
C GLU A 393 11.66 4.83 27.01
N ILE A 394 11.25 3.95 27.92
CA ILE A 394 11.28 4.24 29.36
C ILE A 394 12.74 4.15 29.82
N ARG A 395 13.48 5.25 29.64
CA ARG A 395 14.87 5.37 30.05
C ARG A 395 14.97 5.80 31.52
N VAL A 396 15.17 4.83 32.41
CA VAL A 396 15.52 5.09 33.82
C VAL A 396 17.03 4.91 33.98
N GLN A 397 17.74 5.97 34.36
CA GLN A 397 19.14 5.86 34.76
C GLN A 397 19.21 5.25 36.17
N LEU A 398 19.60 3.98 36.26
CA LEU A 398 19.68 3.25 37.54
C LEU A 398 20.91 3.63 38.38
N ALA A 399 21.99 4.09 37.74
CA ALA A 399 23.21 4.58 38.37
C ALA A 399 24.00 5.50 37.41
N GLY A 400 24.95 6.26 37.95
CA GLY A 400 25.94 7.03 37.19
C GLY A 400 27.22 7.20 38.01
N ASP A 401 28.36 7.26 37.32
CA ASP A 401 29.66 7.64 37.87
C ASP A 401 30.17 8.81 37.02
N GLU A 402 30.59 9.90 37.66
CA GLU A 402 31.07 11.11 37.00
C GLU A 402 32.45 11.48 37.57
N LYS A 403 33.44 11.63 36.69
CA LYS A 403 34.82 11.93 37.07
C LYS A 403 35.29 13.20 36.39
N ASN A 404 35.36 14.26 37.19
CA ASN A 404 35.97 15.52 36.78
C ASN A 404 37.50 15.40 36.88
N LEU A 405 38.15 15.28 35.72
CA LEU A 405 39.60 15.37 35.61
C LEU A 405 39.98 16.86 35.53
N LEU A 406 40.70 17.34 36.55
CA LEU A 406 41.34 18.65 36.50
C LEU A 406 42.50 18.59 35.49
N ALA A 407 42.69 19.66 34.70
CA ALA A 407 43.89 19.79 33.88
C ALA A 407 45.11 19.91 34.81
N GLU A 408 46.14 19.10 34.56
CA GLU A 408 47.38 19.15 35.34
C GLU A 408 48.03 20.53 35.21
N SER A 409 48.19 21.23 36.33
CA SER A 409 48.91 22.49 36.36
C SER A 409 50.40 22.21 36.18
N SER A 410 50.98 22.72 35.09
CA SER A 410 52.41 22.62 34.82
C SER A 410 53.23 23.37 35.87
N THR A 411 53.69 22.68 36.90
CA THR A 411 54.54 23.27 37.95
C THR A 411 56.01 23.31 37.52
N LYS A 412 56.43 24.53 37.15
CA LYS A 412 57.82 25.05 37.07
C LYS A 412 58.72 24.53 35.94
#